data_AF-A0A356NJR1-F1
#
_entry.id   AF-A0A356NJR1-F1
#
_cell.length_a   1.000
_cell.length_b   1.000
_cell.length_c   1.000
_cell.angle_alpha   90.00
_cell.angle_beta   90.00
_cell.angle_gamma   90.00
#
_symmetry.space_group_name_H-M   'P 1'
#
loop_
_entity.id
_entity.type
_entity.pdbx_description
1 polymer ?
#
loop_
_entity_poly.entity_id
_entity_poly.type
_entity_poly.pdbx_seq_one_letter_code
_entity_poly.pdbx_strand_id
1 'polypeptide(L)'
;MTCGWAQSIEQLTERQQNRLEEATERLKTLRLEIRDQQIPMGKKLADLRYETDGKERLLKERQRLRDRSSLSLEQLESQVAAGKKELDYIADNLINEFESSFKAALSPGEISTFGEDLRQLDLLLEQTESTETEKLSASMQQIADSLDRIDGLLAGKRYPGSALDPEGKQLAGSFIQVGPLLYFISESKDTVGWVEETRTLKPKMRSIGSSEVKAIQNLSETGIGLLPVDPTLGDAVAFAETKESWQEHFKKGGVWVIPIIGFAILSMLVAIYKSIQVSLIRQPQPMVVHEIIEKLGAEDSKGALSLAASQSGPAAQMLTEGVKNAAESVELVEEVMFESILGAQPKLERFLNVIAVPAATAPLL
;
A
#
# COMPACT_ATOMS: atom_id res chain seq x y z
N MET A 1 29.85 123.75 83.89
CA MET A 1 30.61 122.95 82.91
C MET A 1 30.71 121.53 83.45
N THR A 2 30.70 120.53 82.56
CA THR A 2 30.85 119.06 82.77
C THR A 2 29.71 118.43 83.61
N CYS A 3 28.80 117.60 83.09
CA CYS A 3 29.03 116.32 82.39
C CYS A 3 27.86 115.97 81.44
N GLY A 4 28.09 115.96 80.13
CA GLY A 4 27.09 115.60 79.09
C GLY A 4 27.41 114.33 78.29
N TRP A 5 28.51 113.63 78.61
CA TRP A 5 29.00 112.47 77.86
C TRP A 5 28.74 111.11 78.54
N ALA A 6 28.36 111.10 79.82
CA ALA A 6 27.94 109.88 80.52
C ALA A 6 26.54 109.43 80.08
N GLN A 7 25.61 110.37 79.92
CA GLN A 7 24.22 110.08 79.57
C GLN A 7 24.02 109.51 78.15
N SER A 8 24.91 109.78 77.19
CA SER A 8 24.73 109.32 75.79
C SER A 8 25.23 107.89 75.56
N ILE A 9 26.30 107.46 76.25
CA ILE A 9 26.78 106.07 76.21
C ILE A 9 25.82 105.17 76.96
N GLU A 10 25.32 105.64 78.11
CA GLU A 10 24.37 104.90 78.96
C GLU A 10 23.02 104.68 78.25
N GLN A 11 22.50 105.70 77.55
CA GLN A 11 21.31 105.57 76.71
C GLN A 11 21.51 104.67 75.47
N LEU A 12 22.72 104.62 74.89
CA LEU A 12 23.04 103.74 73.77
C LEU A 12 23.20 102.28 74.20
N THR A 13 23.83 102.03 75.36
CA THR A 13 23.93 100.69 75.96
C THR A 13 22.57 100.16 76.37
N GLU A 14 21.71 101.01 76.94
CA GLU A 14 20.34 100.65 77.34
C GLU A 14 19.45 100.34 76.13
N ARG A 15 19.59 101.08 75.01
CA ARG A 15 18.90 100.77 73.74
C ARG A 15 19.38 99.47 73.09
N GLN A 16 20.68 99.20 73.13
CA GLN A 16 21.25 97.95 72.63
C GLN A 16 20.81 96.77 73.49
N GLN A 17 20.82 96.91 74.82
CA GLN A 17 20.29 95.93 75.76
C GLN A 17 18.81 95.66 75.51
N ASN A 18 17.97 96.69 75.38
CA ASN A 18 16.54 96.52 75.09
C ASN A 18 16.29 95.81 73.75
N ARG A 19 17.07 96.11 72.69
CA ARG A 19 16.97 95.39 71.41
C ARG A 19 17.43 93.94 71.50
N LEU A 20 18.46 93.68 72.30
CA LEU A 20 18.97 92.33 72.53
C LEU A 20 17.94 91.53 73.35
N GLU A 21 17.33 92.13 74.36
CA GLU A 21 16.21 91.58 75.11
C GLU A 21 15.01 91.30 74.20
N GLU A 22 14.57 92.26 73.40
CA GLU A 22 13.45 92.09 72.46
C GLU A 22 13.73 91.01 71.39
N ALA A 23 14.96 90.93 70.87
CA ALA A 23 15.37 89.88 69.94
C ALA A 23 15.43 88.51 70.62
N THR A 24 15.89 88.43 71.87
CA THR A 24 15.90 87.17 72.64
C THR A 24 14.49 86.72 73.00
N GLU A 25 13.57 87.65 73.33
CA GLU A 25 12.15 87.39 73.54
C GLU A 25 11.50 86.87 72.25
N ARG A 26 11.69 87.56 71.11
CA ARG A 26 11.17 87.11 69.80
C ARG A 26 11.71 85.74 69.39
N LEU A 27 12.99 85.48 69.64
CA LEU A 27 13.59 84.18 69.32
C LEU A 27 13.05 83.09 70.25
N LYS A 28 12.73 83.42 71.50
CA LYS A 28 12.11 82.52 72.47
C LYS A 28 10.66 82.21 72.09
N THR A 29 9.87 83.21 71.69
CA THR A 29 8.49 83.01 71.20
C THR A 29 8.46 82.21 69.90
N LEU A 30 9.33 82.53 68.94
CA LEU A 30 9.42 81.78 67.68
C LEU A 30 9.85 80.32 67.91
N ARG A 31 10.78 80.07 68.85
CA ARG A 31 11.16 78.70 69.24
C ARG A 31 10.01 77.94 69.91
N LEU A 32 9.20 78.61 70.72
CA LEU A 32 8.00 78.01 71.30
C LEU A 32 6.98 77.68 70.22
N GLU A 33 6.72 78.58 69.29
CA GLU A 33 5.79 78.37 68.17
C GLU A 33 6.25 77.23 67.23
N ILE A 34 7.53 77.18 66.89
CA ILE A 34 8.12 76.08 66.10
C ILE A 34 8.01 74.76 66.86
N ARG A 35 8.25 74.75 68.17
CA ARG A 35 8.12 73.54 69.00
C ARG A 35 6.67 73.09 69.09
N ASP A 36 5.74 74.02 69.26
CA ASP A 36 4.30 73.76 69.35
C ASP A 36 3.73 73.26 68.01
N GLN A 37 4.33 73.63 66.88
CA GLN A 37 3.95 73.13 65.54
C GLN A 37 4.68 71.84 65.12
N GLN A 38 5.95 71.65 65.52
CA GLN A 38 6.73 70.45 65.17
C GLN A 38 6.15 69.17 65.76
N ILE A 39 5.67 69.22 67.02
CA ILE A 39 5.09 68.04 67.68
C ILE A 39 3.83 67.55 66.94
N PRO A 40 2.81 68.38 66.64
CA PRO A 40 1.64 67.94 65.90
C PRO A 40 1.94 67.61 64.44
N MET A 41 2.87 68.29 63.77
CA MET A 41 3.30 67.90 62.42
C MET A 41 4.01 66.53 62.42
N GLY A 42 4.88 66.27 63.40
CA GLY A 42 5.55 64.99 63.57
C GLY A 42 4.56 63.85 63.83
N LYS A 43 3.53 64.10 64.67
CA LYS A 43 2.42 63.15 64.88
C LYS A 43 1.65 62.88 63.59
N LYS A 44 1.20 63.93 62.88
CA LYS A 44 0.49 63.77 61.60
C LYS A 44 1.33 63.02 60.56
N LEU A 45 2.64 63.28 60.51
CA LEU A 45 3.55 62.61 59.58
C LEU A 45 3.78 61.14 59.97
N ALA A 46 3.85 60.82 61.26
CA ALA A 46 3.90 59.45 61.75
C ALA A 46 2.59 58.69 61.46
N ASP A 47 1.44 59.32 61.69
CA ASP A 47 0.11 58.75 61.40
C ASP A 47 -0.06 58.50 59.90
N LEU A 48 0.26 59.49 59.06
CA LEU A 48 0.25 59.33 57.60
C LEU A 48 1.19 58.22 57.14
N ARG A 49 2.42 58.14 57.67
CA ARG A 49 3.35 57.04 57.35
C ARG A 49 2.78 55.68 57.73
N TYR A 50 2.20 55.58 58.93
CA TYR A 50 1.55 54.36 59.38
C TYR A 50 0.39 53.95 58.46
N GLU A 51 -0.45 54.90 58.05
CA GLU A 51 -1.51 54.65 57.07
C GLU A 51 -0.96 54.24 55.70
N THR A 52 0.12 54.87 55.25
CA THR A 52 0.73 54.57 53.94
C THR A 52 1.33 53.17 53.96
N ASP A 53 2.08 52.81 55.00
CA ASP A 53 2.63 51.46 55.21
C ASP A 53 1.50 50.41 55.28
N GLY A 54 0.39 50.74 55.95
CA GLY A 54 -0.80 49.91 56.00
C GLY A 54 -1.41 49.69 54.61
N LYS A 55 -1.57 50.75 53.82
CA LYS A 55 -2.08 50.68 52.44
C LYS A 55 -1.13 49.91 51.52
N GLU A 56 0.18 50.10 51.64
CA GLU A 56 1.17 49.34 50.86
C GLU A 56 1.15 47.84 51.17
N ARG A 57 0.98 47.47 52.45
CA ARG A 57 0.82 46.06 52.85
C ARG A 57 -0.42 45.45 52.23
N LEU A 58 -1.57 46.15 52.31
CA LEU A 58 -2.82 45.71 51.69
C LEU A 58 -2.70 45.57 50.17
N LEU A 59 -2.02 46.50 49.51
CA LEU A 59 -1.75 46.42 48.06
C LEU A 59 -0.93 45.17 47.71
N LYS A 60 0.18 44.93 48.42
CA LYS A 60 1.05 43.77 48.21
C LYS A 60 0.31 42.45 48.44
N GLU A 61 -0.54 42.38 49.46
CA GLU A 61 -1.38 41.20 49.73
C GLU A 61 -2.38 40.94 48.60
N ARG A 62 -3.10 41.99 48.16
CA ARG A 62 -4.04 41.92 47.04
C ARG A 62 -3.36 41.53 45.72
N GLN A 63 -2.17 42.06 45.45
CA GLN A 63 -1.35 41.68 44.29
C GLN A 63 -0.98 40.19 44.34
N ARG A 64 -0.48 39.69 45.49
CA ARG A 64 -0.16 38.26 45.64
C ARG A 64 -1.36 37.35 45.43
N LEU A 65 -2.53 37.73 45.95
CA LEU A 65 -3.77 36.98 45.74
C LEU A 65 -4.17 36.96 44.26
N ARG A 66 -4.09 38.11 43.58
CA ARG A 66 -4.35 38.21 42.14
C ARG A 66 -3.38 37.35 41.34
N ASP A 67 -2.08 37.45 41.62
CA ASP A 67 -1.05 36.72 40.87
C ASP A 67 -1.16 35.20 41.11
N ARG A 68 -1.56 34.77 42.32
CA ARG A 68 -1.90 33.36 42.58
C ARG A 68 -3.13 32.92 41.78
N SER A 69 -4.17 33.77 41.73
CA SER A 69 -5.39 33.45 40.97
C SER A 69 -5.13 33.36 39.47
N SER A 70 -4.27 34.23 38.91
CA SER A 70 -3.90 34.20 37.50
C SER A 70 -3.12 32.94 37.15
N LEU A 71 -2.15 32.54 37.99
CA LEU A 71 -1.41 31.29 37.78
C LEU A 71 -2.33 30.07 37.85
N SER A 72 -3.27 30.03 38.80
CA SER A 72 -4.24 28.92 38.88
C SER A 72 -5.20 28.89 37.70
N LEU A 73 -5.58 30.07 37.17
CA LEU A 73 -6.47 30.18 36.02
C LEU A 73 -5.76 29.72 34.74
N GLU A 74 -4.51 30.13 34.54
CA GLU A 74 -3.67 29.69 33.42
C GLU A 74 -3.45 28.16 33.45
N GLN A 75 -3.22 27.58 34.63
CA GLN A 75 -3.15 26.13 34.80
C GLN A 75 -4.46 25.44 34.44
N LEU A 76 -5.61 25.98 34.88
CA LEU A 76 -6.92 25.41 34.58
C LEU A 76 -7.25 25.52 33.09
N GLU A 77 -6.95 26.66 32.47
CA GLU A 77 -7.09 26.87 31.02
C GLU A 77 -6.24 25.87 30.24
N SER A 78 -5.00 25.64 30.67
CA SER A 78 -4.12 24.64 30.07
C SER A 78 -4.69 23.22 30.19
N GLN A 79 -5.22 22.84 31.36
CA GLN A 79 -5.85 21.53 31.56
C GLN A 79 -7.11 21.37 30.71
N VAL A 80 -7.97 22.39 30.65
CA VAL A 80 -9.17 22.37 29.81
C VAL A 80 -8.78 22.29 28.34
N ALA A 81 -7.76 23.03 27.90
CA ALA A 81 -7.27 22.98 26.53
C ALA A 81 -6.66 21.61 26.17
N ALA A 82 -5.93 20.97 27.10
CA ALA A 82 -5.42 19.63 26.91
C ALA A 82 -6.55 18.59 26.83
N GLY A 83 -7.53 18.66 27.74
CA GLY A 83 -8.70 17.79 27.72
C GLY A 83 -9.54 17.95 26.46
N LYS A 84 -9.71 19.19 25.95
CA LYS A 84 -10.35 19.44 24.65
C LYS A 84 -9.60 18.76 23.51
N LYS A 85 -8.27 18.90 23.43
CA LYS A 85 -7.47 18.22 22.41
C LYS A 85 -7.58 16.70 22.47
N GLU A 86 -7.66 16.12 23.67
CA GLU A 86 -7.87 14.68 23.83
C GLU A 86 -9.25 14.25 23.32
N LEU A 87 -10.29 15.02 23.65
CA LEU A 87 -11.64 14.77 23.15
C LEU A 87 -11.71 14.91 21.63
N ASP A 88 -11.12 15.97 21.07
CA ASP A 88 -11.04 16.18 19.62
C ASP A 88 -10.34 15.00 18.93
N TYR A 89 -9.23 14.51 19.50
CA TYR A 89 -8.53 13.35 18.95
C TYR A 89 -9.39 12.07 18.97
N ILE A 90 -10.10 11.82 20.06
CA ILE A 90 -10.97 10.64 20.18
C ILE A 90 -12.15 10.74 19.21
N ALA A 91 -12.82 11.90 19.18
CA ALA A 91 -14.00 12.15 18.38
C ALA A 91 -13.70 12.19 16.88
N ASP A 92 -12.68 12.94 16.46
CA ASP A 92 -12.44 13.21 15.05
C ASP A 92 -11.49 12.21 14.39
N ASN A 93 -10.56 11.61 15.13
CA ASN A 93 -9.57 10.70 14.55
C ASN A 93 -9.89 9.24 14.86
N LEU A 94 -9.98 8.88 16.14
CA LEU A 94 -10.08 7.47 16.54
C LEU A 94 -11.44 6.85 16.19
N ILE A 95 -12.54 7.58 16.40
CA ILE A 95 -13.88 7.13 16.01
C ILE A 95 -14.00 7.00 14.50
N ASN A 96 -13.51 7.99 13.73
CA ASN A 96 -13.58 7.95 12.27
C ASN A 96 -12.71 6.82 11.67
N GLU A 97 -11.53 6.56 12.24
CA GLU A 97 -10.69 5.42 11.84
C GLU A 97 -11.40 4.09 12.15
N PHE A 98 -11.97 3.96 13.35
CA PHE A 98 -12.78 2.80 13.72
C PHE A 98 -13.94 2.60 12.76
N GLU A 99 -14.72 3.64 12.47
CA GLU A 99 -15.87 3.58 11.58
C GLU A 99 -15.47 3.16 10.15
N SER A 100 -14.40 3.75 9.61
CA SER A 100 -13.87 3.38 8.31
C SER A 100 -13.45 1.91 8.28
N SER A 101 -12.73 1.45 9.32
CA SER A 101 -12.32 0.06 9.45
C SER A 101 -13.50 -0.89 9.61
N PHE A 102 -14.54 -0.48 10.34
CA PHE A 102 -15.76 -1.25 10.56
C PHE A 102 -16.54 -1.38 9.25
N LYS A 103 -16.76 -0.27 8.53
CA LYS A 103 -17.38 -0.25 7.20
C LYS A 103 -16.66 -1.16 6.22
N ALA A 104 -15.31 -1.15 6.23
CA ALA A 104 -14.51 -2.00 5.37
C ALA A 104 -14.58 -3.49 5.75
N ALA A 105 -14.85 -3.82 7.01
CA ALA A 105 -14.97 -5.19 7.51
C ALA A 105 -16.40 -5.75 7.44
N LEU A 106 -17.39 -4.97 7.00
CA LEU A 106 -18.76 -5.44 6.80
C LEU A 106 -18.85 -6.29 5.54
N SER A 107 -19.49 -7.45 5.67
CA SER A 107 -19.75 -8.30 4.52
C SER A 107 -20.81 -7.69 3.60
N PRO A 108 -20.86 -8.04 2.31
CA PRO A 108 -21.92 -7.59 1.40
C PRO A 108 -23.35 -7.91 1.88
N GLY A 109 -23.53 -8.94 2.71
CA GLY A 109 -24.81 -9.27 3.33
C GLY A 109 -25.15 -8.34 4.51
N GLU A 110 -24.15 -7.86 5.23
CA GLU A 110 -24.31 -6.98 6.39
C GLU A 110 -24.53 -5.52 5.99
N ILE A 111 -23.96 -5.08 4.87
CA ILE A 111 -24.10 -3.70 4.37
C ILE A 111 -25.58 -3.30 4.19
N SER A 112 -26.46 -4.24 3.80
CA SER A 112 -27.89 -3.94 3.65
C SER A 112 -28.60 -3.69 4.99
N THR A 113 -28.07 -4.25 6.08
CA THR A 113 -28.67 -4.16 7.42
C THR A 113 -28.05 -3.03 8.23
N PHE A 114 -26.72 -2.99 8.32
CA PHE A 114 -25.99 -1.98 9.07
C PHE A 114 -25.77 -0.68 8.28
N GLY A 115 -25.90 -0.70 6.95
CA GLY A 115 -25.60 0.47 6.12
C GLY A 115 -26.53 1.65 6.38
N GLU A 116 -27.78 1.41 6.78
CA GLU A 116 -28.71 2.49 7.12
C GLU A 116 -28.37 3.12 8.47
N ASP A 117 -28.07 2.30 9.48
CA ASP A 117 -27.67 2.77 10.81
C ASP A 117 -26.35 3.56 10.75
N LEU A 118 -25.37 3.06 9.99
CA LEU A 118 -24.10 3.75 9.74
C LEU A 118 -24.29 5.05 8.98
N ARG A 119 -25.20 5.09 8.00
CA ARG A 119 -25.53 6.32 7.28
C ARG A 119 -26.19 7.36 8.19
N GLN A 120 -27.04 6.94 9.12
CA GLN A 120 -27.62 7.83 10.11
C GLN A 120 -26.55 8.38 11.06
N LEU A 121 -25.60 7.54 11.47
CA LEU A 121 -24.45 7.95 12.27
C LEU A 121 -23.60 9.00 11.52
N ASP A 122 -23.22 8.75 10.26
CA ASP A 122 -22.51 9.72 9.41
C ASP A 122 -23.23 11.08 9.40
N LEU A 123 -24.55 11.06 9.17
CA LEU A 123 -25.37 12.27 9.13
C LEU A 123 -25.40 13.01 10.48
N LEU A 124 -25.42 12.29 11.61
CA LEU A 124 -25.38 12.88 12.95
C LEU A 124 -24.02 13.49 13.28
N LEU A 125 -22.93 12.87 12.79
CA LEU A 125 -21.57 13.35 12.96
C LEU A 125 -21.31 14.62 12.12
N GLU A 126 -21.87 14.69 10.91
CA GLU A 126 -21.75 15.86 10.03
C GLU A 126 -22.64 17.05 10.42
N GLN A 127 -23.71 16.82 11.20
CA GLN A 127 -24.60 17.88 11.66
C GLN A 127 -23.88 18.89 12.56
N THR A 128 -24.07 20.18 12.26
CA THR A 128 -23.49 21.30 13.02
C THR A 128 -24.29 21.66 14.28
N GLU A 129 -25.56 21.24 14.35
CA GLU A 129 -26.46 21.51 15.47
C GLU A 129 -26.39 20.44 16.58
N SER A 130 -25.77 19.28 16.32
CA SER A 130 -25.66 18.20 17.31
C SER A 130 -24.57 18.50 18.34
N THR A 131 -24.86 18.18 19.59
CA THR A 131 -23.97 18.43 20.72
C THR A 131 -22.79 17.45 20.67
N GLU A 132 -21.58 17.85 21.06
CA GLU A 132 -20.40 16.95 21.16
C GLU A 132 -20.71 15.67 21.95
N THR A 133 -21.53 15.78 23.00
CA THR A 133 -21.97 14.65 23.83
C THR A 133 -22.88 13.68 23.07
N GLU A 134 -23.73 14.17 22.17
CA GLU A 134 -24.63 13.34 21.37
C GLU A 134 -23.82 12.55 20.34
N LYS A 135 -22.88 13.22 19.65
CA LYS A 135 -21.94 12.59 18.72
C LYS A 135 -21.16 11.48 19.40
N LEU A 136 -20.54 11.77 20.56
CA LEU A 136 -19.78 10.79 21.33
C LEU A 136 -20.66 9.59 21.76
N SER A 137 -21.88 9.85 22.20
CA SER A 137 -22.79 8.78 22.65
C SER A 137 -23.20 7.85 21.50
N ALA A 138 -23.47 8.40 20.31
CA ALA A 138 -23.81 7.63 19.13
C ALA A 138 -22.62 6.76 18.67
N SER A 139 -21.40 7.32 18.68
CA SER A 139 -20.19 6.56 18.36
C SER A 139 -19.91 5.44 19.37
N MET A 140 -20.14 5.68 20.66
CA MET A 140 -20.00 4.63 21.69
C MET A 140 -21.04 3.52 21.53
N GLN A 141 -22.26 3.87 21.15
CA GLN A 141 -23.30 2.89 20.83
C GLN A 141 -22.88 2.04 19.62
N GLN A 142 -22.32 2.65 18.57
CA GLN A 142 -21.82 1.91 17.41
C GLN A 142 -20.70 0.92 17.77
N ILE A 143 -19.80 1.31 18.68
CA ILE A 143 -18.76 0.41 19.19
C ILE A 143 -19.42 -0.76 19.94
N ALA A 144 -20.42 -0.50 20.79
CA ALA A 144 -21.16 -1.57 21.47
C ALA A 144 -21.85 -2.52 20.47
N ASP A 145 -22.55 -1.99 19.48
CA ASP A 145 -23.23 -2.78 18.45
C ASP A 145 -22.23 -3.61 17.62
N SER A 146 -21.02 -3.09 17.40
CA SER A 146 -19.93 -3.83 16.75
C SER A 146 -19.40 -5.01 17.57
N LEU A 147 -19.45 -4.91 18.90
CA LEU A 147 -19.09 -6.02 19.79
C LEU A 147 -20.17 -7.09 19.76
N ASP A 148 -21.44 -6.69 19.80
CA ASP A 148 -22.58 -7.61 19.65
C ASP A 148 -22.58 -8.33 18.28
N ARG A 149 -22.05 -7.67 17.25
CA ARG A 149 -21.82 -8.32 15.94
C ARG A 149 -20.88 -9.51 16.05
N ILE A 150 -19.79 -9.41 16.80
CA ILE A 150 -18.79 -10.50 16.93
C ILE A 150 -19.46 -11.78 17.45
N ASP A 151 -20.28 -11.66 18.49
CA ASP A 151 -21.04 -12.78 19.05
C ASP A 151 -22.05 -13.34 18.03
N GLY A 152 -22.69 -12.45 17.29
CA GLY A 152 -23.63 -12.82 16.22
C GLY A 152 -23.00 -13.59 15.06
N LEU A 153 -21.74 -13.28 14.70
CA LEU A 153 -21.04 -13.95 13.61
C LEU A 153 -20.66 -15.40 13.93
N LEU A 154 -20.46 -15.72 15.21
CA LEU A 154 -20.13 -17.08 15.66
C LEU A 154 -21.32 -18.02 15.56
N ALA A 155 -22.54 -17.54 15.82
CA ALA A 155 -23.77 -18.33 15.73
C ALA A 155 -24.27 -18.52 14.29
N GLY A 156 -23.77 -17.70 13.37
CA GLY A 156 -24.23 -17.63 11.99
C GLY A 156 -25.49 -16.78 11.83
N LYS A 157 -25.52 -15.91 10.82
CA LYS A 157 -26.65 -15.01 10.52
C LYS A 157 -27.09 -15.14 9.08
N ARG A 158 -28.36 -14.81 8.83
CA ARG A 158 -28.95 -14.78 7.50
C ARG A 158 -29.40 -13.36 7.16
N TYR A 159 -29.03 -12.90 5.97
CA TYR A 159 -29.36 -11.56 5.48
C TYR A 159 -30.07 -11.64 4.12
N PRO A 160 -31.12 -10.87 3.87
CA PRO A 160 -31.68 -10.73 2.53
C PRO A 160 -30.75 -9.90 1.65
N GLY A 161 -30.66 -10.24 0.37
CA GLY A 161 -29.88 -9.43 -0.57
C GLY A 161 -29.82 -9.99 -1.98
N SER A 162 -28.89 -9.48 -2.77
CA SER A 162 -28.70 -9.90 -4.15
C SER A 162 -27.23 -10.04 -4.51
N ALA A 163 -26.89 -11.04 -5.32
CA ALA A 163 -25.54 -11.31 -5.77
C ALA A 163 -25.52 -11.55 -7.29
N LEU A 164 -24.34 -11.40 -7.88
CA LEU A 164 -24.10 -11.69 -9.30
C LEU A 164 -23.70 -13.15 -9.47
N ASP A 165 -24.38 -13.88 -10.35
CA ASP A 165 -24.01 -15.23 -10.76
C ASP A 165 -22.65 -15.23 -11.51
N PRO A 166 -21.95 -16.38 -11.71
CA PRO A 166 -20.73 -16.43 -12.52
C PRO A 166 -20.91 -15.88 -13.94
N GLU A 167 -22.13 -15.91 -14.48
CA GLU A 167 -22.51 -15.33 -15.78
C GLU A 167 -22.77 -13.81 -15.74
N GLY A 168 -22.67 -13.18 -14.56
CA GLY A 168 -22.86 -11.74 -14.37
C GLY A 168 -24.31 -11.30 -14.22
N LYS A 169 -25.26 -12.24 -14.08
CA LYS A 169 -26.68 -11.94 -13.86
C LYS A 169 -26.96 -11.70 -12.37
N GLN A 170 -27.67 -10.63 -12.05
CA GLN A 170 -28.09 -10.33 -10.67
C GLN A 170 -29.26 -11.24 -10.26
N LEU A 171 -29.08 -11.98 -9.17
CA LEU A 171 -30.08 -12.85 -8.56
C LEU A 171 -30.43 -12.33 -7.17
N ALA A 172 -31.73 -12.30 -6.85
CA ALA A 172 -32.22 -12.03 -5.50
C ALA A 172 -32.21 -13.32 -4.68
N GLY A 173 -31.94 -13.20 -3.38
CA GLY A 173 -31.78 -14.35 -2.51
C GLY A 173 -31.44 -13.99 -1.07
N SER A 174 -30.75 -14.91 -0.41
CA SER A 174 -30.30 -14.73 0.97
C SER A 174 -28.82 -15.07 1.11
N PHE A 175 -28.11 -14.24 1.86
CA PHE A 175 -26.78 -14.51 2.35
C PHE A 175 -26.85 -15.28 3.67
N ILE A 176 -25.97 -16.27 3.83
CA ILE A 176 -25.70 -16.96 5.08
C ILE A 176 -24.25 -16.66 5.44
N GLN A 177 -24.03 -16.01 6.57
CA GLN A 177 -22.71 -15.64 7.07
C GLN A 177 -22.38 -16.46 8.30
N VAL A 178 -21.23 -17.12 8.28
CA VAL A 178 -20.70 -17.87 9.43
C VAL A 178 -19.24 -17.48 9.61
N GLY A 179 -18.94 -16.69 10.64
CA GLY A 179 -17.64 -16.05 10.80
C GLY A 179 -17.25 -15.23 9.55
N PRO A 180 -16.06 -15.45 8.96
CA PRO A 180 -15.62 -14.75 7.76
C PRO A 180 -16.18 -15.33 6.45
N LEU A 181 -16.92 -16.44 6.50
CA LEU A 181 -17.41 -17.12 5.32
C LEU A 181 -18.82 -16.66 4.97
N LEU A 182 -19.02 -16.32 3.69
CA LEU A 182 -20.29 -15.84 3.16
C LEU A 182 -20.77 -16.75 2.02
N TYR A 183 -21.98 -17.26 2.17
CA TYR A 183 -22.66 -18.08 1.17
C TYR A 183 -23.90 -17.35 0.67
N PHE A 184 -24.26 -17.56 -0.59
CA PHE A 184 -25.50 -17.04 -1.16
C PHE A 184 -26.37 -18.15 -1.73
N ILE A 185 -27.67 -18.01 -1.52
CA ILE A 185 -28.70 -18.91 -2.02
C ILE A 185 -29.73 -18.06 -2.76
N SER A 186 -29.97 -18.37 -4.04
CA SER A 186 -31.02 -17.71 -4.82
C SER A 186 -32.40 -18.01 -4.26
N GLU A 187 -33.36 -17.12 -4.51
CA GLU A 187 -34.76 -17.32 -4.12
C GLU A 187 -35.39 -18.55 -4.80
N SER A 188 -34.95 -18.86 -6.03
CA SER A 188 -35.32 -20.10 -6.74
C SER A 188 -34.69 -21.37 -6.14
N LYS A 189 -33.77 -21.23 -5.18
CA LYS A 189 -32.94 -22.29 -4.58
C LYS A 189 -32.05 -23.06 -5.56
N ASP A 190 -32.12 -22.79 -6.85
CA ASP A 190 -31.33 -23.48 -7.88
C ASP A 190 -29.85 -23.09 -7.86
N THR A 191 -29.54 -21.86 -7.47
CA THR A 191 -28.18 -21.32 -7.50
C THR A 191 -27.68 -21.12 -6.07
N VAL A 192 -26.62 -21.86 -5.72
CA VAL A 192 -25.94 -21.76 -4.43
C VAL A 192 -24.45 -21.64 -4.67
N GLY A 193 -23.83 -20.70 -3.98
CA GLY A 193 -22.42 -20.39 -4.21
C GLY A 193 -21.75 -19.70 -3.03
N TRP A 194 -20.42 -19.71 -3.08
CA TRP A 194 -19.59 -18.86 -2.22
C TRP A 194 -19.66 -17.44 -2.73
N VAL A 195 -19.64 -16.48 -1.82
CA VAL A 195 -19.54 -15.07 -2.20
C VAL A 195 -18.10 -14.64 -2.09
N GLU A 196 -17.55 -14.17 -3.20
CA GLU A 196 -16.22 -13.57 -3.23
C GLU A 196 -16.37 -12.07 -2.98
N GLU A 197 -15.75 -11.57 -1.91
CA GLU A 197 -15.65 -10.14 -1.64
C GLU A 197 -14.71 -9.50 -2.66
N THR A 198 -15.31 -9.08 -3.77
CA THR A 198 -14.61 -8.32 -4.80
C THR A 198 -14.62 -6.85 -4.40
N ARG A 199 -13.58 -6.08 -4.76
CA ARG A 199 -13.53 -4.60 -4.62
C ARG A 199 -14.63 -3.86 -5.41
N THR A 200 -15.52 -4.58 -6.09
CA THR A 200 -16.67 -4.04 -6.81
C THR A 200 -17.89 -3.98 -5.90
N LEU A 201 -18.72 -2.93 -6.02
CA LEU A 201 -19.96 -2.70 -5.24
C LEU A 201 -21.02 -3.83 -5.28
N LYS A 202 -20.78 -4.92 -6.01
CA LYS A 202 -21.71 -6.04 -6.09
C LYS A 202 -21.00 -7.36 -5.76
N PRO A 203 -21.54 -8.16 -4.81
CA PRO A 203 -20.98 -9.46 -4.47
C PRO A 203 -21.09 -10.40 -5.67
N LYS A 204 -19.99 -11.07 -6.01
CA LYS A 204 -19.94 -12.07 -7.08
C LYS A 204 -19.96 -13.47 -6.47
N MET A 205 -20.81 -14.32 -7.01
CA MET A 205 -20.89 -15.72 -6.62
C MET A 205 -19.89 -16.55 -7.42
N ARG A 206 -19.31 -17.53 -6.73
CA ARG A 206 -18.58 -18.63 -7.33
C ARG A 206 -19.38 -19.92 -7.15
N SER A 207 -19.44 -20.73 -8.21
CA SER A 207 -20.17 -21.99 -8.20
C SER A 207 -19.53 -23.00 -7.25
N ILE A 208 -20.37 -23.80 -6.61
CA ILE A 208 -20.00 -24.82 -5.63
C ILE A 208 -20.23 -26.21 -6.21
N GLY A 209 -19.46 -27.21 -5.76
CA GLY A 209 -19.66 -28.60 -6.17
C GLY A 209 -21.07 -29.10 -5.86
N SER A 210 -21.65 -29.93 -6.74
CA SER A 210 -23.05 -30.37 -6.64
C SER A 210 -23.42 -31.11 -5.34
N SER A 211 -22.44 -31.72 -4.65
CA SER A 211 -22.62 -32.34 -3.33
C SER A 211 -22.73 -31.32 -2.19
N GLU A 212 -22.03 -30.19 -2.32
CA GLU A 212 -21.95 -29.12 -1.32
C GLU A 212 -23.17 -28.19 -1.40
N VAL A 213 -23.73 -27.99 -2.60
CA VAL A 213 -24.98 -27.25 -2.84
C VAL A 213 -26.12 -27.77 -1.96
N LYS A 214 -26.31 -29.09 -1.88
CA LYS A 214 -27.37 -29.71 -1.06
C LYS A 214 -27.18 -29.47 0.43
N ALA A 215 -25.92 -29.43 0.89
CA ALA A 215 -25.61 -29.21 2.30
C ALA A 215 -25.96 -27.77 2.73
N ILE A 216 -25.66 -26.79 1.88
CA ILE A 216 -25.99 -25.37 2.11
C ILE A 216 -27.50 -25.13 1.99
N GLN A 217 -28.19 -25.77 1.03
CA GLN A 217 -29.66 -25.73 0.94
C GLN A 217 -30.31 -26.26 2.22
N ASN A 218 -29.87 -27.43 2.71
CA ASN A 218 -30.39 -28.02 3.94
C ASN A 218 -30.13 -27.14 5.16
N LEU A 219 -28.95 -26.52 5.25
CA LEU A 219 -28.64 -25.55 6.32
C LEU A 219 -29.60 -24.36 6.29
N SER A 220 -29.93 -23.86 5.09
CA SER A 220 -30.85 -22.72 4.95
C SER A 220 -32.27 -22.99 5.43
N GLU A 221 -32.69 -24.26 5.44
CA GLU A 221 -34.04 -24.70 5.84
C GLU A 221 -34.09 -25.15 7.30
N THR A 222 -33.06 -25.84 7.77
CA THR A 222 -33.05 -26.48 9.10
C THR A 222 -32.25 -25.69 10.14
N GLY A 223 -31.39 -24.77 9.71
CA GLY A 223 -30.47 -24.04 10.58
C GLY A 223 -29.29 -24.87 11.11
N ILE A 224 -29.21 -26.17 10.77
CA ILE A 224 -28.16 -27.08 11.21
C ILE A 224 -27.64 -27.87 10.01
N GLY A 225 -26.34 -27.82 9.76
CA GLY A 225 -25.77 -28.49 8.59
C GLY A 225 -24.25 -28.45 8.57
N LEU A 226 -23.67 -29.31 7.74
CA LEU A 226 -22.24 -29.30 7.45
C LEU A 226 -21.97 -28.27 6.35
N LEU A 227 -21.17 -27.26 6.65
CA LEU A 227 -20.71 -26.29 5.67
C LEU A 227 -19.35 -26.72 5.10
N PRO A 228 -19.15 -26.66 3.78
CA PRO A 228 -17.80 -26.70 3.25
C PRO A 228 -17.09 -25.44 3.75
N VAL A 229 -15.88 -25.56 4.30
CA VAL A 229 -15.10 -24.43 4.82
C VAL A 229 -13.78 -24.39 4.07
N ASP A 230 -13.50 -23.26 3.41
CA ASP A 230 -12.17 -22.99 2.85
C ASP A 230 -11.38 -22.09 3.82
N PRO A 231 -10.37 -22.64 4.54
CA PRO A 231 -9.55 -21.86 5.46
C PRO A 231 -8.68 -20.80 4.74
N THR A 232 -8.57 -20.87 3.41
CA THR A 232 -7.83 -19.89 2.60
C THR A 232 -8.71 -18.78 2.04
N LEU A 233 -9.99 -18.71 2.45
CA LEU A 233 -10.94 -17.66 2.07
C LEU A 233 -11.08 -17.48 0.54
N GLY A 234 -10.98 -18.56 -0.23
CA GLY A 234 -11.18 -18.55 -1.68
C GLY A 234 -9.90 -18.62 -2.51
N ASP A 235 -8.71 -18.47 -1.92
CA ASP A 235 -7.43 -18.54 -2.63
C ASP A 235 -7.16 -19.95 -3.18
N ALA A 236 -7.44 -21.00 -2.41
CA ALA A 236 -7.27 -22.39 -2.85
C ALA A 236 -8.22 -22.72 -4.00
N VAL A 237 -9.43 -22.19 -3.97
CA VAL A 237 -10.41 -22.37 -5.04
C VAL A 237 -10.01 -21.58 -6.29
N ALA A 238 -9.54 -20.34 -6.14
CA ALA A 238 -9.01 -19.54 -7.26
C ALA A 238 -7.80 -20.23 -7.92
N PHE A 239 -6.93 -20.85 -7.12
CA PHE A 239 -5.82 -21.65 -7.63
C PHE A 239 -6.29 -22.92 -8.35
N ALA A 240 -7.33 -23.59 -7.84
CA ALA A 240 -7.92 -24.76 -8.50
C ALA A 240 -8.56 -24.40 -9.85
N GLU A 241 -9.24 -23.25 -9.94
CA GLU A 241 -9.81 -22.73 -11.20
C GLU A 241 -8.73 -22.28 -12.21
N THR A 242 -7.52 -21.96 -11.73
CA THR A 242 -6.38 -21.61 -12.59
C THR A 242 -5.72 -22.85 -13.22
N LYS A 243 -6.04 -24.06 -12.76
CA LYS A 243 -5.56 -25.30 -13.38
C LYS A 243 -6.31 -25.57 -14.68
N GLU A 244 -5.92 -24.84 -15.72
CA GLU A 244 -6.44 -25.05 -17.05
C GLU A 244 -6.01 -26.41 -17.59
N SER A 245 -6.97 -27.17 -18.09
CA SER A 245 -6.71 -28.40 -18.82
C SER A 245 -6.20 -28.09 -20.24
N TRP A 246 -5.44 -29.02 -20.84
CA TRP A 246 -4.99 -28.90 -22.25
C TRP A 246 -6.14 -28.62 -23.24
N GLN A 247 -7.36 -29.04 -22.90
CA GLN A 247 -8.57 -28.82 -23.70
C GLN A 247 -9.10 -27.38 -23.57
N GLU A 248 -8.97 -26.77 -22.40
CA GLU A 248 -9.36 -25.37 -22.18
C GLU A 248 -8.38 -24.41 -22.86
N HIS A 249 -7.08 -24.70 -22.84
CA HIS A 249 -6.10 -23.96 -23.63
C HIS A 249 -6.43 -23.95 -25.12
N PHE A 250 -6.88 -25.07 -25.67
CA PHE A 250 -7.29 -25.16 -27.08
C PHE A 250 -8.54 -24.31 -27.38
N LYS A 251 -9.52 -24.26 -26.45
CA LYS A 251 -10.70 -23.41 -26.58
C LYS A 251 -10.36 -21.92 -26.47
N LYS A 252 -9.44 -21.54 -25.57
CA LYS A 252 -9.05 -20.14 -25.34
C LYS A 252 -8.19 -19.56 -26.47
N GLY A 253 -7.30 -20.36 -27.06
CA GLY A 253 -6.47 -19.91 -28.20
C GLY A 253 -7.24 -19.71 -29.51
N GLY A 254 -8.52 -20.10 -29.56
CA GLY A 254 -9.41 -19.80 -30.67
C GLY A 254 -9.03 -20.50 -31.98
N VAL A 255 -9.56 -20.00 -33.10
CA VAL A 255 -9.44 -20.65 -34.42
C VAL A 255 -7.99 -20.73 -34.92
N TRP A 256 -7.11 -19.83 -34.46
CA TRP A 256 -5.71 -19.75 -34.89
C TRP A 256 -4.79 -20.85 -34.33
N VAL A 257 -5.21 -21.57 -33.28
CA VAL A 257 -4.43 -22.70 -32.75
C VAL A 257 -4.35 -23.85 -33.76
N ILE A 258 -5.41 -24.06 -34.55
CA ILE A 258 -5.50 -25.14 -35.54
C ILE A 258 -4.36 -25.07 -36.58
N PRO A 259 -4.12 -23.93 -37.27
CA PRO A 259 -3.02 -23.83 -38.23
C PRO A 259 -1.64 -23.90 -37.56
N ILE A 260 -1.46 -23.36 -36.35
CA ILE A 260 -0.17 -23.42 -35.61
C ILE A 260 0.22 -24.88 -35.35
N ILE A 261 -0.71 -25.67 -34.82
CA ILE A 261 -0.48 -27.10 -34.57
C ILE A 261 -0.25 -27.85 -35.89
N GLY A 262 -0.97 -27.48 -36.96
CA GLY A 262 -0.75 -28.04 -38.30
C GLY A 262 0.67 -27.80 -38.81
N PHE A 263 1.19 -26.58 -38.72
CA PHE A 263 2.57 -26.25 -39.10
C PHE A 263 3.60 -26.93 -38.20
N ALA A 264 3.33 -27.04 -36.89
CA ALA A 264 4.20 -27.74 -35.95
C ALA A 264 4.33 -29.24 -36.32
N ILE A 265 3.22 -29.92 -36.61
CA ILE A 265 3.22 -31.32 -37.02
C ILE A 265 3.93 -31.50 -38.37
N LEU A 266 3.64 -30.65 -39.35
CA LEU A 266 4.27 -30.73 -40.67
C LEU A 266 5.79 -30.52 -40.58
N SER A 267 6.22 -29.49 -39.83
CA SER A 267 7.65 -29.21 -39.59
C SER A 267 8.33 -30.38 -38.86
N MET A 268 7.66 -30.96 -37.86
CA MET A 268 8.17 -32.13 -37.13
C MET A 268 8.35 -33.35 -38.05
N LEU A 269 7.39 -33.64 -38.94
CA LEU A 269 7.51 -34.75 -39.89
C LEU A 269 8.70 -34.56 -40.85
N VAL A 270 8.89 -33.35 -41.37
CA VAL A 270 10.02 -33.02 -42.25
C VAL A 270 11.35 -33.10 -41.47
N ALA A 271 11.38 -32.63 -40.22
CA ALA A 271 12.55 -32.72 -39.35
C ALA A 271 12.95 -34.17 -39.07
N ILE A 272 11.98 -35.04 -38.75
CA ILE A 272 12.24 -36.48 -38.57
C ILE A 272 12.77 -37.10 -39.87
N TYR A 273 12.11 -36.84 -41.00
CA TYR A 273 12.55 -37.34 -42.30
C TYR A 273 13.99 -36.93 -42.62
N LYS A 274 14.34 -35.66 -42.37
CA LYS A 274 15.69 -35.14 -42.57
C LYS A 274 16.70 -35.71 -41.60
N SER A 275 16.34 -35.85 -40.32
CA SER A 275 17.19 -36.47 -39.31
C SER A 275 17.57 -37.90 -39.71
N ILE A 276 16.59 -38.67 -40.20
CA ILE A 276 16.83 -40.01 -40.74
C ILE A 276 17.69 -39.93 -42.01
N GLN A 277 17.37 -39.04 -42.97
CA GLN A 277 18.12 -38.89 -44.22
C GLN A 277 19.60 -38.60 -43.96
N VAL A 278 19.92 -37.65 -43.07
CA VAL A 278 21.28 -37.27 -42.69
C VAL A 278 21.99 -38.41 -41.97
N SER A 279 21.30 -39.07 -41.03
CA SER A 279 21.84 -40.22 -40.31
C SER A 279 22.15 -41.42 -41.22
N LEU A 280 21.49 -41.51 -42.38
CA LEU A 280 21.70 -42.57 -43.37
C LEU A 280 22.83 -42.28 -44.36
N ILE A 281 23.42 -41.08 -44.36
CA ILE A 281 24.58 -40.74 -45.19
C ILE A 281 25.80 -41.46 -44.60
N ARG A 282 26.18 -42.56 -45.25
CA ARG A 282 27.38 -43.34 -44.89
C ARG A 282 28.64 -42.60 -45.34
N GLN A 283 29.58 -42.47 -44.42
CA GLN A 283 30.91 -41.95 -44.73
C GLN A 283 31.68 -42.95 -45.61
N PRO A 284 32.52 -42.48 -46.55
CA PRO A 284 33.39 -43.36 -47.34
C PRO A 284 34.30 -44.17 -46.41
N GLN A 285 34.71 -45.36 -46.84
CA GLN A 285 35.56 -46.21 -46.03
C GLN A 285 36.89 -45.49 -45.71
N PRO A 286 37.41 -45.63 -44.48
CA PRO A 286 38.70 -45.05 -44.14
C PRO A 286 39.79 -45.65 -45.05
N MET A 287 40.73 -44.81 -45.48
CA MET A 287 41.86 -45.15 -46.38
C MET A 287 41.56 -45.38 -47.86
N VAL A 288 40.32 -45.29 -48.33
CA VAL A 288 39.97 -45.48 -49.76
C VAL A 288 40.74 -44.57 -50.69
N VAL A 289 40.96 -43.31 -50.30
CA VAL A 289 41.74 -42.36 -51.12
C VAL A 289 43.18 -42.85 -51.29
N HIS A 290 43.78 -43.42 -50.24
CA HIS A 290 45.12 -43.97 -50.29
C HIS A 290 45.20 -45.20 -51.21
N GLU A 291 44.23 -46.10 -51.11
CA GLU A 291 44.13 -47.29 -51.97
C GLU A 291 43.88 -46.93 -53.44
N ILE A 292 43.10 -45.87 -53.71
CA ILE A 292 42.89 -45.35 -55.07
C ILE A 292 44.21 -44.80 -55.64
N ILE A 293 44.97 -44.01 -54.85
CA ILE A 293 46.26 -43.46 -55.26
C ILE A 293 47.28 -44.58 -55.52
N GLU A 294 47.31 -45.61 -54.67
CA GLU A 294 48.20 -46.77 -54.84
C GLU A 294 47.90 -47.52 -56.15
N LYS A 295 46.62 -47.76 -56.47
CA LYS A 295 46.21 -48.40 -57.74
C LYS A 295 46.49 -47.54 -58.96
N LEU A 296 46.33 -46.23 -58.87
CA LEU A 296 46.68 -45.29 -59.94
C LEU A 296 48.20 -45.26 -60.18
N GLY A 297 49.01 -45.30 -59.12
CA GLY A 297 50.47 -45.40 -59.21
C GLY A 297 50.98 -46.71 -59.80
N ALA A 298 50.18 -47.78 -59.71
CA ALA A 298 50.45 -49.10 -60.31
C ALA A 298 49.88 -49.24 -61.75
N GLU A 299 49.46 -48.15 -62.40
CA GLU A 299 48.82 -48.11 -63.72
C GLU A 299 47.49 -48.91 -63.84
N ASP A 300 46.86 -49.28 -62.73
CA ASP A 300 45.56 -49.98 -62.70
C ASP A 300 44.37 -49.01 -62.59
N SER A 301 44.13 -48.25 -63.66
CA SER A 301 43.02 -47.28 -63.71
C SER A 301 41.63 -47.93 -63.58
N LYS A 302 41.48 -49.19 -64.01
CA LYS A 302 40.21 -49.94 -63.91
C LYS A 302 39.93 -50.37 -62.47
N GLY A 303 40.96 -50.82 -61.75
CA GLY A 303 40.89 -51.13 -60.33
C GLY A 303 40.63 -49.90 -59.45
N ALA A 304 41.17 -48.74 -59.82
CA ALA A 304 40.89 -47.47 -59.15
C ALA A 304 39.45 -46.99 -59.35
N LEU A 305 38.91 -47.08 -60.58
CA LEU A 305 37.54 -46.64 -60.89
C LEU A 305 36.50 -47.54 -60.22
N SER A 306 36.69 -48.86 -60.23
CA SER A 306 35.79 -49.79 -59.53
C SER A 306 35.77 -49.57 -58.02
N LEU A 307 36.92 -49.27 -57.41
CA LEU A 307 37.02 -48.94 -55.99
C LEU A 307 36.33 -47.60 -55.66
N ALA A 308 36.51 -46.59 -56.50
CA ALA A 308 35.83 -45.30 -56.37
C ALA A 308 34.30 -45.42 -56.49
N ALA A 309 33.82 -46.20 -57.46
CA ALA A 309 32.40 -46.44 -57.69
C ALA A 309 31.73 -47.30 -56.60
N SER A 310 32.51 -48.11 -55.88
CA SER A 310 32.02 -48.93 -54.76
C SER A 310 31.72 -48.15 -53.48
N GLN A 311 32.16 -46.88 -53.40
CA GLN A 311 31.89 -46.03 -52.25
C GLN A 311 30.43 -45.60 -52.18
N SER A 312 30.00 -45.17 -50.99
CA SER A 312 28.61 -44.77 -50.76
C SER A 312 28.39 -43.27 -50.90
N GLY A 313 27.27 -42.88 -51.51
CA GLY A 313 26.77 -41.51 -51.51
C GLY A 313 27.50 -40.57 -52.48
N PRO A 314 27.43 -39.24 -52.26
CA PRO A 314 28.03 -38.23 -53.14
C PRO A 314 29.56 -38.37 -53.28
N ALA A 315 30.23 -38.94 -52.28
CA ALA A 315 31.67 -39.20 -52.30
C ALA A 315 32.07 -40.18 -53.41
N ALA A 316 31.20 -41.13 -53.79
CA ALA A 316 31.47 -42.06 -54.87
C ALA A 316 31.60 -41.35 -56.22
N GLN A 317 30.67 -40.42 -56.49
CA GLN A 317 30.68 -39.63 -57.72
C GLN A 317 31.94 -38.75 -57.78
N MET A 318 32.27 -38.09 -56.68
CA MET A 318 33.50 -37.31 -56.56
C MET A 318 34.76 -38.14 -56.83
N LEU A 319 34.91 -39.29 -56.19
CA LEU A 319 36.07 -40.14 -56.37
C LEU A 319 36.13 -40.72 -57.79
N THR A 320 34.99 -41.05 -58.40
CA THR A 320 34.98 -41.56 -59.79
C THR A 320 35.40 -40.50 -60.80
N GLU A 321 34.97 -39.24 -60.63
CA GLU A 321 35.38 -38.16 -61.52
C GLU A 321 36.85 -37.76 -61.29
N GLY A 322 37.33 -37.82 -60.04
CA GLY A 322 38.75 -37.63 -59.73
C GLY A 322 39.65 -38.70 -60.37
N VAL A 323 39.24 -39.97 -60.37
CA VAL A 323 39.97 -41.07 -61.02
C VAL A 323 39.98 -40.93 -62.55
N LYS A 324 38.87 -40.49 -63.16
CA LYS A 324 38.80 -40.29 -64.63
C LYS A 324 39.72 -39.19 -65.12
N ASN A 325 39.89 -38.14 -64.33
CA ASN A 325 40.71 -36.97 -64.68
C ASN A 325 42.11 -37.02 -64.02
N ALA A 326 42.52 -38.15 -63.45
CA ALA A 326 43.76 -38.27 -62.66
C ALA A 326 45.06 -37.96 -63.44
N ALA A 327 45.01 -37.90 -64.78
CA ALA A 327 46.14 -37.56 -65.64
C ALA A 327 46.28 -36.05 -65.92
N GLU A 328 45.29 -35.24 -65.50
CA GLU A 328 45.24 -33.80 -65.72
C GLU A 328 45.97 -33.03 -64.60
N SER A 329 46.00 -31.69 -64.70
CA SER A 329 46.58 -30.86 -63.64
C SER A 329 45.82 -31.03 -62.32
N VAL A 330 46.54 -30.88 -61.19
CA VAL A 330 45.96 -30.98 -59.84
C VAL A 330 44.77 -30.04 -59.68
N GLU A 331 44.85 -28.83 -60.25
CA GLU A 331 43.80 -27.82 -60.22
C GLU A 331 42.51 -28.30 -60.92
N LEU A 332 42.63 -28.96 -62.08
CA LEU A 332 41.46 -29.46 -62.81
C LEU A 332 40.80 -30.64 -62.08
N VAL A 333 41.60 -31.53 -61.49
CA VAL A 333 41.08 -32.65 -60.69
C VAL A 333 40.31 -32.12 -59.47
N GLU A 334 40.87 -31.14 -58.78
CA GLU A 334 40.23 -30.48 -57.63
C GLU A 334 38.91 -29.81 -58.05
N GLU A 335 38.89 -29.07 -59.16
CA GLU A 335 37.69 -28.40 -59.67
C GLU A 335 36.56 -29.38 -60.01
N VAL A 336 36.86 -30.44 -60.76
CA VAL A 336 35.86 -31.45 -61.15
C VAL A 336 35.34 -32.23 -59.93
N MET A 337 36.22 -32.52 -58.96
CA MET A 337 35.81 -33.13 -57.69
C MET A 337 34.91 -32.19 -56.90
N PHE A 338 35.21 -30.89 -56.83
CA PHE A 338 34.35 -29.90 -56.17
C PHE A 338 32.99 -29.76 -56.87
N GLU A 339 32.96 -29.67 -58.19
CA GLU A 339 31.72 -29.56 -58.97
C GLU A 339 30.79 -30.76 -58.71
N SER A 340 31.35 -31.97 -58.64
CA SER A 340 30.59 -33.18 -58.35
C SER A 340 29.93 -33.17 -56.96
N ILE A 341 30.59 -32.58 -55.95
CA ILE A 341 30.04 -32.40 -54.61
C ILE A 341 28.97 -31.30 -54.60
N LEU A 342 29.20 -30.19 -55.31
CA LEU A 342 28.25 -29.08 -55.38
C LEU A 342 26.89 -29.53 -55.92
N GLY A 343 26.86 -30.50 -56.82
CA GLY A 343 25.61 -31.12 -57.30
C GLY A 343 24.79 -31.86 -56.23
N ALA A 344 25.38 -32.20 -55.08
CA ALA A 344 24.68 -32.86 -53.98
C ALA A 344 24.06 -31.88 -52.97
N GLN A 345 24.56 -30.64 -52.88
CA GLN A 345 24.10 -29.64 -51.91
C GLN A 345 22.61 -29.28 -52.08
N PRO A 346 22.08 -28.98 -53.29
CA PRO A 346 20.65 -28.65 -53.45
C PRO A 346 19.70 -29.79 -53.03
N LYS A 347 20.15 -31.05 -53.17
CA LYS A 347 19.36 -32.24 -52.78
C LYS A 347 19.26 -32.37 -51.25
N LEU A 348 20.30 -31.96 -50.54
CA LEU A 348 20.34 -31.95 -49.07
C LEU A 348 19.58 -30.77 -48.49
N GLU A 349 19.59 -29.62 -49.15
CA GLU A 349 18.84 -28.42 -48.70
C GLU A 349 17.33 -28.50 -48.99
N ARG A 350 16.90 -29.39 -49.89
CA ARG A 350 15.49 -29.60 -50.22
C ARG A 350 14.65 -29.85 -48.97
N PHE A 351 13.60 -29.05 -48.77
CA PHE A 351 12.67 -29.06 -47.63
C PHE A 351 13.15 -28.43 -46.31
N LEU A 352 14.40 -27.93 -46.21
CA LEU A 352 14.82 -27.18 -45.01
C LEU A 352 13.98 -25.90 -44.81
N ASN A 353 13.56 -25.26 -45.90
CA ASN A 353 12.68 -24.09 -45.85
C ASN A 353 11.30 -24.39 -45.22
N VAL A 354 10.82 -25.64 -45.28
CA VAL A 354 9.54 -26.03 -44.64
C VAL A 354 9.66 -26.06 -43.12
N ILE A 355 10.88 -26.17 -42.59
CA ILE A 355 11.17 -26.06 -41.15
C ILE A 355 11.48 -24.60 -40.80
N ALA A 356 12.30 -23.93 -41.63
CA ALA A 356 12.79 -22.58 -41.36
C ALA A 356 11.67 -21.51 -41.39
N VAL A 357 10.72 -21.62 -42.33
CA VAL A 357 9.63 -20.63 -42.45
C VAL A 357 8.71 -20.66 -41.22
N PRO A 358 8.15 -21.81 -40.79
CA PRO A 358 7.36 -21.86 -39.56
C PRO A 358 8.15 -21.46 -38.31
N ALA A 359 9.45 -21.81 -38.22
CA ALA A 359 10.28 -21.40 -37.08
C ALA A 359 10.47 -19.87 -37.01
N ALA A 360 10.58 -19.20 -38.15
CA ALA A 360 10.70 -17.74 -38.23
C ALA A 360 9.36 -17.02 -38.01
N THR A 361 8.25 -17.60 -38.45
CA THR A 361 6.92 -16.97 -38.34
C THR A 361 6.15 -17.35 -37.09
N ALA A 362 6.54 -18.40 -36.36
CA ALA A 362 5.88 -18.82 -35.12
C ALA A 362 5.77 -17.73 -34.05
N PRO A 363 6.76 -16.83 -33.82
CA PRO A 363 6.61 -15.75 -32.84
C PRO A 363 5.61 -14.64 -33.25
N LEU A 364 5.20 -14.60 -34.52
CA LEU A 364 4.29 -13.59 -35.08
C LEU A 364 2.83 -14.08 -35.18
N LEU A 365 2.60 -15.37 -34.97
CA LEU A 365 1.29 -16.05 -35.01
C LEU A 365 0.84 -16.38 -33.58
#